data_AF-R3W423-F1
#
_entry.id   AF-R3W423-F1
#
_cell.length_a   1.000
_cell.length_b   1.000
_cell.length_c   1.000
_cell.angle_alpha   90.00
_cell.angle_beta   90.00
_cell.angle_gamma   90.00
#
_symmetry.space_group_name_H-M   'P 1'
#
loop_
_entity.id
_entity.type
_entity.pdbx_description
1 polymer ?
#
loop_
_entity_poly.entity_id
_entity_poly.type
_entity_poly.pdbx_seq_one_letter_code
_entity_poly.pdbx_strand_id
1 'polypeptide(L)' 'MKINLKKYVDETGLSLTELSKKTAIPYDSLIDMYAKDEFDEHVLGVTHLTNLMIAFDLTNINLLVPEMK' A
#
# COMPACT_ATOMS: atom_id res chain seq x y z
N MET A 1 -5.77 -0.69 -10.27
CA MET A 1 -6.65 -1.44 -9.32
C MET A 1 -6.84 -0.57 -8.08
N LYS A 2 -8.03 -0.46 -7.48
CA LYS A 2 -8.22 0.45 -6.31
C LYS A 2 -7.50 -0.06 -5.06
N ILE A 3 -6.87 0.83 -4.28
CA ILE A 3 -6.21 0.50 -3.01
C ILE A 3 -6.59 1.50 -1.91
N ASN A 4 -6.76 1.00 -0.68
CA ASN A 4 -7.05 1.79 0.51
C ASN A 4 -5.78 2.30 1.21
N LEU A 5 -4.70 2.62 0.46
CA LEU A 5 -3.41 2.99 1.03
C LEU A 5 -3.53 4.22 1.93
N LYS A 6 -4.18 5.28 1.42
CA LYS A 6 -4.37 6.54 2.13
C LYS A 6 -5.06 6.36 3.48
N LYS A 7 -6.13 5.57 3.49
CA LYS A 7 -6.88 5.24 4.72
C LYS A 7 -5.95 4.66 5.79
N TYR A 8 -5.16 3.64 5.46
CA TYR A 8 -4.30 2.99 6.46
C TYR A 8 -3.12 3.84 6.89
N VAL A 9 -2.54 4.64 5.97
CA VAL A 9 -1.50 5.61 6.32
C VAL A 9 -2.03 6.65 7.31
N ASP A 10 -3.21 7.21 7.05
CA ASP A 10 -3.83 8.22 7.91
C ASP A 10 -4.28 7.64 9.26
N GLU A 11 -4.83 6.41 9.28
CA GLU A 11 -5.27 5.73 10.52
C GLU A 11 -4.10 5.30 11.42
N THR A 12 -3.01 4.82 10.83
CA THR A 12 -1.84 4.33 11.59
C THR A 12 -0.86 5.43 11.97
N GLY A 13 -0.92 6.58 11.29
CA GLY A 13 0.05 7.67 11.44
C GLY A 13 1.45 7.34 10.89
N LEU A 14 1.60 6.24 10.15
CA LEU A 14 2.86 5.88 9.50
C LEU A 14 3.20 6.88 8.41
N SER A 15 4.44 7.37 8.37
CA SER A 15 4.88 8.20 7.24
C SER A 15 5.13 7.33 5.99
N LEU A 16 4.90 7.91 4.81
CA LEU A 16 5.23 7.25 3.54
C LEU A 16 6.74 6.91 3.43
N THR A 17 7.60 7.69 4.09
CA THR A 17 9.05 7.41 4.14
C THR A 17 9.37 6.17 4.98
N GLU A 18 8.69 5.97 6.11
CA GLU A 18 8.83 4.74 6.90
C GLU A 18 8.26 3.54 6.16
N LEU A 19 7.11 3.72 5.52
CA LEU A 19 6.46 2.68 4.74
C LEU A 19 7.35 2.23 3.57
N SER A 20 8.03 3.17 2.89
CA SER A 20 8.99 2.85 1.83
C SER A 20 10.11 1.93 2.34
N LYS A 21 10.68 2.23 3.51
CA LYS A 21 11.73 1.41 4.13
C LYS A 21 11.22 0.02 4.54
N LYS A 22 10.01 -0.06 5.10
CA LYS A 22 9.41 -1.32 5.57
C LYS A 22 8.99 -2.23 4.41
N THR A 23 8.52 -1.66 3.31
CA THR A 23 7.89 -2.41 2.22
C THR A 23 8.76 -2.61 1.00
N ALA A 24 9.93 -1.94 0.96
CA ALA A 24 10.79 -1.82 -0.21
C ALA A 24 10.11 -1.20 -1.44
N ILE A 25 8.94 -0.56 -1.25
CA ILE A 25 8.27 0.21 -2.29
C ILE A 25 8.96 1.57 -2.38
N PRO A 26 9.34 2.04 -3.58
CA PRO A 26 9.87 3.39 -3.76
C PRO A 26 8.92 4.46 -3.20
N TYR A 27 9.48 5.46 -2.54
CA TYR A 27 8.70 6.55 -1.95
C TYR A 27 7.81 7.26 -2.98
N ASP A 28 8.32 7.48 -4.19
CA ASP A 28 7.56 8.13 -5.27
C ASP A 28 6.35 7.30 -5.69
N SER A 29 6.50 5.97 -5.75
CA SER A 29 5.38 5.06 -6.02
C SER A 29 4.34 5.12 -4.90
N LEU A 30 4.77 5.20 -3.63
CA LEU A 30 3.85 5.35 -2.49
C LEU A 30 3.11 6.69 -2.51
N ILE A 31 3.78 7.80 -2.88
CA ILE A 31 3.12 9.09 -3.07
C ILE A 31 2.04 8.99 -4.13
N ASP A 32 2.39 8.43 -5.28
CA ASP A 32 1.46 8.30 -6.41
C ASP A 32 0.25 7.46 -6.03
N MET A 33 0.45 6.31 -5.38
CA MET A 33 -0.62 5.46 -4.88
C MET A 33 -1.47 6.16 -3.81
N TYR A 34 -0.85 6.92 -2.91
CA TYR A 34 -1.54 7.65 -1.85
C TYR A 34 -2.40 8.78 -2.43
N ALA A 35 -1.92 9.45 -3.48
CA ALA A 35 -2.63 10.54 -4.13
C ALA A 35 -3.77 10.05 -5.03
N LYS A 36 -3.57 8.91 -5.71
CA LYS A 36 -4.50 8.37 -6.72
C LYS A 36 -5.48 7.34 -6.14
N ASP A 37 -5.24 6.81 -4.95
CA ASP A 37 -5.95 5.64 -4.39
C ASP A 37 -5.95 4.41 -5.34
N GLU A 38 -4.88 4.28 -6.14
CA GLU A 38 -4.71 3.24 -7.14
C GLU A 38 -3.40 2.48 -6.93
N PHE A 39 -3.48 1.15 -6.97
CA PHE A 39 -2.36 0.24 -7.05
C PHE A 39 -1.90 0.09 -8.50
N ASP A 40 -0.61 0.33 -8.73
CA ASP A 40 0.08 0.14 -9.99
C ASP A 40 0.69 -1.27 -10.07
N GLU A 41 -0.01 -2.18 -10.74
CA GLU A 41 0.40 -3.57 -10.91
C GLU A 41 1.54 -3.77 -11.93
N HIS A 42 1.84 -2.75 -12.75
CA HIS A 42 2.94 -2.80 -13.69
C HIS A 42 4.28 -2.49 -13.01
N VAL A 43 4.23 -1.68 -11.94
CA VAL A 43 5.40 -1.30 -11.15
C VAL A 43 5.55 -2.18 -9.92
N LEU A 44 4.44 -2.63 -9.32
CA LEU A 44 4.44 -3.34 -8.04
C LEU A 44 3.94 -4.79 -8.17
N GLY A 45 4.81 -5.73 -7.78
CA GLY A 45 4.44 -7.14 -7.66
C GLY A 45 3.76 -7.53 -6.35
N VAL A 46 3.34 -8.80 -6.27
CA VAL A 46 2.64 -9.39 -5.11
C VAL A 46 3.42 -9.24 -3.80
N THR A 47 4.75 -9.32 -3.83
CA THR A 47 5.60 -9.14 -2.63
C THR A 47 5.39 -7.77 -1.99
N HIS A 48 5.18 -6.71 -2.78
CA HIS A 48 4.92 -5.37 -2.25
C HIS A 48 3.56 -5.28 -1.56
N LEU A 49 2.54 -5.96 -2.10
CA LEU A 49 1.23 -6.08 -1.45
C LEU A 49 1.32 -6.83 -0.12
N THR A 50 2.05 -7.95 -0.10
CA THR A 50 2.29 -8.70 1.14
C THR A 50 3.01 -7.84 2.18
N ASN A 51 4.00 -7.06 1.76
CA ASN A 51 4.71 -6.16 2.66
C ASN A 51 3.83 -5.03 3.20
N LEU A 52 2.94 -4.47 2.37
CA LEU A 52 1.95 -3.48 2.82
C LEU A 52 0.98 -4.09 3.83
N MET A 53 0.49 -5.31 3.58
CA MET A 53 -0.36 -6.02 4.53
C MET A 53 0.35 -6.22 5.88
N ILE A 54 1.60 -6.64 5.87
CA ILE A 54 2.40 -6.81 7.10
C ILE A 54 2.62 -5.45 7.79
N ALA A 55 2.92 -4.39 7.04
CA ALA A 55 3.18 -3.06 7.60
C ALA A 55 1.94 -2.46 8.29
N PHE A 56 0.74 -2.80 7.82
CA PHE A 56 -0.54 -2.37 8.37
C PHE A 56 -1.22 -3.42 9.27
N ASP A 57 -0.55 -4.53 9.57
CA ASP A 57 -1.10 -5.65 10.35
C ASP A 57 -2.46 -6.17 9.80
N LEU A 58 -2.56 -6.26 8.47
CA LEU A 58 -3.75 -6.72 7.77
C LEU A 58 -3.65 -8.22 7.48
N THR A 59 -4.68 -8.96 7.87
CA THR A 59 -4.79 -10.40 7.60
C THR A 59 -5.61 -10.72 6.36
N ASN A 60 -6.34 -9.74 5.81
CA ASN A 60 -7.20 -9.90 4.65
C ASN A 60 -6.84 -8.88 3.57
N ILE A 61 -6.43 -9.36 2.39
CA ILE A 61 -5.98 -8.51 1.29
C ILE A 61 -7.09 -7.62 0.73
N ASN A 62 -8.35 -8.03 0.85
CA ASN A 62 -9.51 -7.23 0.41
C ASN A 62 -9.71 -5.97 1.26
N LEU A 63 -9.08 -5.90 2.44
CA LEU A 63 -9.05 -4.67 3.23
C LEU A 63 -8.15 -3.62 2.58
N LEU A 64 -7.00 -4.06 2.05
CA LEU A 64 -6.05 -3.20 1.35
C LEU A 64 -6.49 -2.91 -0.08
N VAL A 65 -6.92 -3.94 -0.82
CA VAL A 65 -7.35 -3.85 -2.23
C VAL A 65 -8.74 -4.48 -2.37
N PRO A 66 -9.82 -3.69 -2.24
CA PRO A 66 -11.19 -4.22 -2.12
C PRO A 66 -11.76 -4.84 -3.39
N GLU A 67 -11.18 -4.55 -4.55
CA GLU A 67 -11.68 -5.03 -5.86
C GLU A 67 -10.86 -6.20 -6.41
N MET A 68 -10.06 -6.87 -5.57
CA MET A 68 -9.33 -8.05 -5.98
C MET A 68 -10.33 -9.20 -6.24
N LYS A 69 -10.48 -9.58 -7.51
CA LYS A 69 -11.35 -10.67 -7.97
C LYS A 69 -10.60 -11.99 -8.05
#